data_AF-A0A531LMQ4-F1
#
_entry.id   AF-A0A531LMQ4-F1
#
_cell.length_a   1.000
_cell.length_b   1.000
_cell.length_c   1.000
_cell.angle_alpha   90.00
_cell.angle_beta   90.00
_cell.angle_gamma   90.00
#
_symmetry.space_group_name_H-M   'P 1'
#
loop_
_entity.id
_entity.type
_entity.pdbx_description
1 polymer ?
#
loop_
_entity_poly.entity_id
_entity_poly.type
_entity_poly.pdbx_seq_one_letter_code
_entity_poly.pdbx_strand_id
1 'polypeptide(L)'
;GTVGDIEAMPFLEAIRQLGNDLPRNNAVYVHLTLMPYIPTAGELKTKPTQHSVKELRGIGIAPDILLVRADRPIPKEERRKLSLFCNVRESAVIQALDVPHIYDVPMA
;
A
#
# COMPACT_ATOMS: atom_id res chain seq x y z
N GLY A 1 0.80 -9.68 -11.17
CA GLY A 1 1.70 -8.57 -11.44
C GLY A 1 1.85 -7.66 -10.24
N THR A 2 2.97 -6.95 -10.21
CA THR A 2 3.29 -5.89 -9.25
C THR A 2 3.22 -4.54 -9.97
N VAL A 3 2.91 -3.47 -9.24
CA VAL A 3 3.05 -2.11 -9.80
C VAL A 3 4.51 -1.89 -10.23
N GLY A 4 4.70 -1.47 -11.48
CA GLY A 4 6.01 -1.32 -12.12
C GLY A 4 6.31 -2.42 -13.15
N ASP A 5 5.59 -3.55 -13.10
CA ASP A 5 5.73 -4.61 -14.10
C ASP A 5 5.00 -4.24 -15.40
N ILE A 6 5.64 -4.48 -16.54
CA ILE A 6 5.08 -4.19 -17.88
C ILE A 6 3.77 -4.96 -18.10
N GLU A 7 3.69 -6.21 -17.61
CA GLU A 7 2.49 -7.04 -17.73
C GLU A 7 1.26 -6.45 -17.02
N ALA A 8 1.46 -5.62 -15.99
CA ALA A 8 0.38 -5.04 -15.19
C ALA A 8 -0.17 -3.74 -15.80
N MET A 9 0.58 -3.08 -16.69
CA MET A 9 0.25 -1.74 -17.20
C MET A 9 -1.14 -1.64 -17.86
N PRO A 10 -1.59 -2.61 -18.71
CA PRO A 10 -2.93 -2.54 -19.29
C PRO A 10 -4.05 -2.58 -18.24
N PHE A 11 -3.86 -3.38 -17.18
CA PHE A 11 -4.85 -3.49 -16.09
C PHE A 11 -4.89 -2.24 -15.23
N LEU A 12 -3.73 -1.65 -14.94
CA LEU A 12 -3.64 -0.42 -14.18
C LEU A 12 -4.25 0.76 -14.96
N GLU A 13 -4.02 0.84 -16.27
CA GLU A 13 -4.67 1.85 -17.12
C GLU A 13 -6.19 1.68 -17.15
N ALA A 14 -6.68 0.43 -17.25
CA ALA A 14 -8.11 0.15 -17.24
C ALA A 14 -8.80 0.62 -15.94
N ILE A 15 -8.23 0.32 -14.76
CA ILE A 15 -8.81 0.78 -13.49
C ILE A 15 -8.68 2.30 -13.31
N ARG A 16 -7.61 2.92 -13.85
CA ARG A 16 -7.45 4.37 -13.82
C ARG A 16 -8.53 5.07 -14.63
N GLN A 17 -8.86 4.56 -15.83
CA GLN A 17 -9.97 5.06 -16.64
C GLN A 17 -11.30 4.85 -15.94
N LEU A 18 -11.53 3.66 -15.36
CA LEU A 18 -12.75 3.36 -14.59
C LEU A 18 -12.97 4.37 -13.45
N GLY A 19 -11.92 4.76 -12.73
CA GLY A 19 -12.01 5.79 -11.69
C GLY A 19 -12.35 7.19 -12.20
N ASN A 20 -12.05 7.51 -13.47
CA ASN A 20 -12.46 8.78 -14.09
C ASN A 20 -13.91 8.74 -14.59
N ASP A 21 -14.35 7.58 -15.09
CA ASP A 21 -15.70 7.41 -15.64
C ASP A 21 -16.76 7.34 -14.55
N LEU A 22 -16.42 6.79 -13.38
CA LEU A 22 -17.32 6.66 -12.25
C LEU A 22 -17.49 7.98 -11.48
N PRO A 23 -18.67 8.22 -10.88
CA PRO A 23 -18.85 9.31 -9.94
C PRO A 23 -17.83 9.26 -8.80
N ARG A 24 -17.50 10.42 -8.25
CA ARG A 24 -16.61 10.52 -7.09
C ARG A 24 -17.12 9.64 -5.94
N ASN A 25 -16.20 8.91 -5.31
CA ASN A 25 -16.43 7.95 -4.22
C ASN A 25 -17.08 6.61 -4.64
N ASN A 26 -17.22 6.31 -5.94
CA ASN A 26 -17.68 5.00 -6.41
C ASN A 26 -16.53 4.03 -6.71
N ALA A 27 -15.28 4.44 -6.54
CA ALA A 27 -14.09 3.61 -6.64
C ALA A 27 -13.16 3.89 -5.47
N VAL A 28 -12.45 2.86 -5.02
CA VAL A 28 -11.43 2.93 -3.96
C VAL A 28 -10.21 2.15 -4.43
N TYR A 29 -9.04 2.77 -4.37
CA TYR A 29 -7.76 2.12 -4.65
C TYR A 29 -7.10 1.67 -3.35
N VAL A 30 -6.99 0.36 -3.17
CA VAL A 30 -6.24 -0.25 -2.08
C VAL A 30 -4.89 -0.71 -2.63
N HIS A 31 -3.80 -0.11 -2.15
CA HIS A 31 -2.45 -0.49 -2.54
C HIS A 31 -1.81 -1.35 -1.46
N LEU A 32 -1.53 -2.61 -1.80
CA LEU A 32 -0.88 -3.55 -0.90
C LEU A 32 0.63 -3.53 -1.12
N THR A 33 1.38 -3.29 -0.04
CA THR A 33 2.84 -3.23 -0.07
C THR A 33 3.47 -4.14 0.98
N LEU A 34 4.79 -4.33 0.91
CA LEU A 34 5.57 -5.05 1.91
C LEU A 34 6.51 -4.09 2.64
N MET A 35 6.53 -4.18 3.96
CA MET A 35 7.48 -3.49 4.83
C MET A 35 8.44 -4.51 5.43
N PRO A 36 9.62 -4.72 4.83
CA PRO A 36 10.54 -5.74 5.29
C PRO A 36 11.24 -5.31 6.59
N TYR A 37 11.42 -6.28 7.48
CA TYR A 37 12.32 -6.14 8.62
C TYR A 37 13.76 -6.44 8.20
N ILE A 38 14.70 -5.57 8.60
CA ILE A 38 16.13 -5.74 8.30
C ILE A 38 16.85 -6.14 9.60
N PRO A 39 17.21 -7.43 9.79
CA PRO A 39 17.78 -7.92 11.04
C PRO A 39 19.06 -7.21 11.46
N THR A 40 19.92 -6.85 10.51
CA THR A 40 21.18 -6.16 10.77
C THR A 40 21.02 -4.74 11.28
N ALA A 41 19.90 -4.08 10.96
CA ALA A 41 19.58 -2.73 11.39
C ALA A 41 18.56 -2.70 12.55
N GLY A 42 17.89 -3.82 12.83
CA GLY A 42 16.89 -3.91 13.89
C GLY A 42 15.59 -3.17 13.60
N GLU A 43 15.28 -2.83 12.34
CA GLU A 43 14.13 -1.99 12.00
C GLU A 43 13.37 -2.44 10.75
N LEU A 44 12.09 -2.08 10.72
CA LEU A 44 11.23 -2.18 9.56
C LEU A 44 11.50 -1.01 8.60
N LYS A 45 11.62 -1.27 7.30
CA LYS A 45 11.93 -0.23 6.30
C LYS A 45 10.71 0.22 5.52
N THR A 46 10.39 1.51 5.62
CA THR A 46 9.28 2.15 4.89
C THR A 46 9.59 2.47 3.43
N LYS A 47 10.87 2.50 3.04
CA LYS A 47 11.32 2.95 1.71
C LYS A 47 10.73 2.15 0.53
N PRO A 48 10.65 0.80 0.56
CA PRO A 48 10.04 0.04 -0.53
C PRO A 48 8.58 0.44 -0.79
N THR A 49 7.82 0.67 0.29
CA THR A 49 6.43 1.13 0.19
C THR A 49 6.35 2.52 -0.44
N GLN A 50 7.21 3.45 -0.02
CA GLN A 50 7.26 4.80 -0.59
C GLN A 50 7.57 4.79 -2.10
N HIS A 51 8.53 3.96 -2.53
CA HIS A 51 8.85 3.81 -3.95
C HIS A 51 7.68 3.21 -4.72
N SER A 52 7.04 2.16 -4.20
CA SER A 52 5.89 1.54 -4.85
C SER A 52 4.71 2.51 -5.01
N VAL A 53 4.42 3.34 -4.00
CA VAL A 53 3.40 4.40 -4.10
C VAL A 53 3.78 5.46 -5.14
N LYS A 54 5.06 5.80 -5.24
CA LYS A 54 5.54 6.73 -6.27
C LYS A 54 5.31 6.18 -7.68
N GLU A 55 5.60 4.90 -7.91
CA GLU A 55 5.36 4.25 -9.20
C GLU A 55 3.85 4.21 -9.54
N LEU A 56 3.00 3.84 -8.57
CA LEU A 56 1.54 3.84 -8.75
C LEU A 56 1.00 5.23 -9.09
N ARG A 57 1.53 6.27 -8.44
CA ARG A 57 1.18 7.66 -8.75
C ARG A 57 1.73 8.13 -10.09
N GLY A 58 2.89 7.63 -10.51
CA GLY A 58 3.49 7.94 -11.81
C GLY A 58 2.58 7.59 -12.99
N ILE A 59 1.73 6.56 -12.81
CA ILE A 59 0.70 6.18 -13.80
C ILE A 59 -0.67 6.83 -13.54
N GLY A 60 -0.78 7.78 -12.61
CA GLY A 60 -2.00 8.55 -12.38
C GLY A 60 -2.99 7.93 -11.39
N ILE A 61 -2.59 6.92 -10.61
CA ILE A 61 -3.42 6.33 -9.55
C ILE A 61 -2.92 6.79 -8.18
N ALA A 62 -3.78 7.44 -7.40
CA ALA A 62 -3.50 7.74 -6.01
C ALA A 62 -4.18 6.69 -5.11
N PRO A 63 -3.44 6.02 -4.21
CA PRO A 63 -4.06 5.06 -3.30
C PRO A 63 -4.91 5.79 -2.25
N ASP A 64 -6.10 5.27 -1.99
CA ASP A 64 -6.97 5.72 -0.90
C ASP A 64 -6.59 5.03 0.42
N ILE A 65 -6.22 3.75 0.33
CA ILE A 65 -5.79 2.90 1.44
C ILE A 65 -4.43 2.30 1.10
N LEU A 66 -3.53 2.32 2.08
CA LEU A 66 -2.23 1.67 2.02
C LEU A 66 -2.25 0.48 2.97
N LEU A 67 -2.32 -0.74 2.42
CA LEU A 67 -2.35 -1.98 3.18
C LEU A 67 -0.93 -2.57 3.27
N VAL A 68 -0.29 -2.38 4.43
CA VAL A 68 1.14 -2.63 4.61
C VAL A 68 1.34 -3.99 5.25
N ARG A 69 1.82 -4.96 4.46
CA ARG A 69 2.22 -6.26 4.98
C ARG A 69 3.48 -6.16 5.81
N ALA A 70 3.47 -6.78 6.99
CA ALA A 70 4.62 -6.85 7.88
C ALA A 70 4.54 -8.13 8.73
N ASP A 71 5.70 -8.64 9.13
CA ASP A 71 5.81 -9.81 10.01
C ASP A 71 5.68 -9.46 11.51
N ARG A 72 5.55 -8.17 11.83
CA ARG A 72 5.51 -7.65 13.20
C ARG A 72 4.78 -6.30 13.25
N PRO A 73 4.28 -5.87 14.43
CA PRO A 73 3.61 -4.58 14.58
C PRO A 73 4.46 -3.42 14.06
N ILE A 74 3.84 -2.56 13.23
CA ILE A 74 4.51 -1.38 12.67
C ILE A 74 4.51 -0.28 13.74
N PRO A 75 5.69 0.26 14.12
CA PRO A 75 5.76 1.37 15.07
C PRO A 75 4.94 2.58 14.58
N LYS A 76 4.31 3.30 15.52
CA LYS A 76 3.48 4.46 15.22
C LYS A 76 4.22 5.53 14.41
N GLU A 77 5.50 5.75 14.71
CA GLU A 77 6.32 6.72 13.98
C GLU A 77 6.51 6.34 12.51
N GLU A 78 6.77 5.06 12.23
CA GLU A 78 6.90 4.58 10.85
C GLU A 78 5.56 4.60 10.12
N ARG A 79 4.44 4.30 10.79
CA ARG A 79 3.09 4.47 10.22
C ARG A 79 2.81 5.93 9.86
N ARG A 80 3.15 6.87 10.74
CA ARG A 80 3.02 8.31 10.49
C ARG A 80 3.92 8.77 9.33
N LYS A 81 5.13 8.22 9.24
CA LYS A 81 6.04 8.46 8.12
C LYS A 81 5.45 7.97 6.81
N LEU A 82 4.89 6.77 6.75
CA LEU A 82 4.19 6.29 5.56
C LEU A 82 3.04 7.21 5.16
N SER A 83 2.21 7.64 6.12
CA SER A 83 1.14 8.61 5.87
C SER A 83 1.66 9.90 5.23
N LEU A 84 2.72 10.49 5.79
CA LEU A 84 3.32 11.73 5.29
C LEU A 84 3.93 11.57 3.90
N PHE A 85 4.80 10.57 3.71
CA PHE A 85 5.54 10.39 2.46
C PHE A 85 4.67 9.84 1.32
N CYS A 86 3.65 9.04 1.64
CA CYS A 86 2.71 8.50 0.66
C CYS A 86 1.51 9.44 0.44
N ASN A 87 1.40 10.53 1.21
CA ASN A 87 0.27 11.47 1.19
C ASN A 87 -1.08 10.73 1.22
N VAL A 88 -1.28 9.94 2.27
CA VAL A 88 -2.53 9.27 2.65
C VAL A 88 -2.80 9.56 4.12
N ARG A 89 -4.06 9.53 4.56
CA ARG A 89 -4.38 9.72 5.99
C ARG A 89 -3.76 8.61 6.82
N GLU A 90 -3.28 8.91 8.03
CA GLU A 90 -2.70 7.90 8.93
C GLU A 90 -3.70 6.77 9.26
N SER A 91 -5.00 7.12 9.35
CA SER A 91 -6.08 6.15 9.52
C SER A 91 -6.27 5.21 8.32
N ALA A 92 -5.74 5.56 7.15
CA ALA A 92 -5.79 4.76 5.92
C ALA A 92 -4.50 3.97 5.66
N VAL A 93 -3.49 4.10 6.54
CA VAL A 93 -2.34 3.18 6.56
C VAL A 93 -2.72 2.01 7.47
N ILE A 94 -3.10 0.88 6.88
CA ILE A 94 -3.59 -0.31 7.59
C ILE A 94 -2.46 -1.33 7.63
N GLN A 95 -2.18 -1.89 8.80
CA GLN A 95 -1.22 -2.99 8.94
C GLN A 95 -1.91 -4.30 8.52
N ALA A 96 -1.23 -5.10 7.70
CA ALA A 96 -1.64 -6.45 7.36
C ALA A 96 -0.59 -7.40 7.94
N LEU A 97 -0.73 -7.72 9.23
CA LEU A 97 0.23 -8.57 9.91
C LEU A 97 0.13 -10.01 9.40
N ASP A 98 1.26 -10.72 9.37
CA ASP A 98 1.24 -12.15 9.14
C ASP A 98 0.48 -12.86 10.28
N VAL A 99 -0.39 -13.79 9.91
CA VAL A 99 -1.28 -14.51 10.82
C VAL A 99 -1.16 -16.03 10.59
N PRO A 100 -1.43 -16.86 11.61
CA PRO A 100 -1.28 -18.30 11.49
C PRO A 100 -2.34 -18.94 10.58
N HIS A 101 -3.54 -18.37 10.54
CA HIS A 101 -4.62 -18.85 9.67
C HIS A 101 -5.22 -17.73 8.84
N ILE A 102 -5.64 -18.06 7.61
CA ILE A 102 -6.28 -17.11 6.69
C ILE A 102 -7.56 -16.50 7.28
N TYR A 103 -8.22 -17.20 8.19
CA TYR A 103 -9.44 -16.75 8.86
C TYR A 103 -9.18 -15.67 9.91
N ASP A 104 -7.93 -15.45 10.30
CA ASP A 104 -7.54 -14.42 11.26
C ASP A 104 -7.30 -13.07 10.56
N VAL A 105 -7.10 -13.06 9.23
CA VAL A 105 -6.84 -11.85 8.44
C VAL A 105 -7.91 -10.75 8.66
N PRO A 106 -9.22 -11.05 8.69
CA PRO A 106 -10.24 -10.02 8.93
C PRO A 106 -10.22 -9.40 10.34
N MET A 107 -9.57 -10.07 11.30
CA MET A 107 -9.51 -9.65 12.72
C MET A 107 -8.21 -8.93 13.09
N ALA A 108 -7.20 -8.98 12.22
CA ALA A 108 -5.83 -8.54 12.46
C ALA A 108 -5.60 -7.02 12.25
#